data_AF-A0AAW2HMH0-F1
#
_entry.id   AF-A0AAW2HMH0-F1
#
_cell.length_a   1.000
_cell.length_b   1.000
_cell.length_c   1.000
_cell.angle_alpha   90.00
_cell.angle_beta   90.00
_cell.angle_gamma   90.00
#
_symmetry.space_group_name_H-M   'P 1'
#
loop_
_entity.id
_entity.type
_entity.pdbx_description
1 polymer ?
#
loop_
_entity_poly.entity_id
_entity_poly.type
_entity_poly.pdbx_seq_one_letter_code
_entity_poly.pdbx_strand_id
1 'polypeptide(L)'
;MYPEMMETDVDGNIPISNEEYLVLRAKNALLYDPYEAKAWMLTAQTLFPNDFGVQFEAYHIEKSAGNVKEAAKCFSALFSTFPDEVELWTEIKAVTTALRQFEENNAHSEEKESLEMSESKFLIELFYQVPTTVQHALLLTCAEKTPDNMEHCKLMLLLFNKFPLTVIKYGSRLMENLITAEKHSLMQHNPVNSYRKLLVCDLLPLLGTSQLDLQPKNLYRLLHKAIEFYLSYVFDHSKKDESKHIKVEEPWSKLWEIMFNIGSKLAWDLSITFAGYWNKDNYWTALFNCYQAHPMTMDDSYLKQIVYCGTLILLRCLHEYLSFVEPDSVRSYVLVEGFCFPPGPNEPLPKRNRVEDDINQPILTCGGPKPLLQRHPFVRRRCSLLGSSPR
;
A
#
# COMPACT_ATOMS: atom_id res chain seq x y z
N MET A 1 5.23 59.87 -34.93
CA MET A 1 4.21 59.77 -33.87
C MET A 1 3.19 58.78 -34.40
N TYR A 2 3.43 57.49 -34.14
CA TYR A 2 2.50 56.44 -34.57
C TYR A 2 1.28 56.49 -33.65
N PRO A 3 0.05 56.35 -34.17
CA PRO A 3 -1.13 56.37 -33.33
C PRO A 3 -1.14 55.10 -32.47
N GLU A 4 -1.21 55.26 -31.15
CA GLU A 4 -1.65 54.18 -30.26
C GLU A 4 -3.07 53.77 -30.69
N MET A 5 -3.18 52.66 -31.42
CA MET A 5 -4.48 52.02 -31.66
C MET A 5 -4.87 51.30 -30.37
N MET A 6 -5.55 52.02 -29.47
CA MET A 6 -6.36 51.41 -28.41
C MET A 6 -7.59 50.82 -29.07
N GLU A 7 -7.52 49.54 -29.45
CA GLU A 7 -8.71 48.77 -29.83
C GLU A 7 -9.35 48.16 -28.58
N THR A 8 -10.67 48.31 -28.50
CA THR A 8 -11.50 47.92 -27.36
C THR A 8 -12.08 46.52 -27.55
N ASP A 9 -12.42 45.89 -26.43
CA ASP A 9 -13.03 44.55 -26.34
C ASP A 9 -14.38 44.44 -27.05
N VAL A 10 -14.90 43.21 -27.19
CA VAL A 10 -16.18 42.88 -27.87
C VAL A 10 -17.40 43.69 -27.36
N ASP A 11 -17.31 44.26 -26.15
CA ASP A 11 -18.31 45.15 -25.52
C ASP A 11 -17.85 46.62 -25.37
N GLY A 12 -16.76 47.03 -26.01
CA GLY A 12 -16.41 48.43 -26.27
C GLY A 12 -15.99 49.29 -25.07
N ASN A 13 -15.66 48.73 -23.90
CA ASN A 13 -15.54 49.55 -22.69
C ASN A 13 -14.28 49.35 -21.81
N ILE A 14 -13.25 48.61 -22.25
CA ILE A 14 -11.97 48.51 -21.54
C ILE A 14 -10.81 48.54 -22.56
N PRO A 15 -9.77 49.37 -22.36
CA PRO A 15 -8.55 49.28 -23.15
C PRO A 15 -7.84 47.97 -22.82
N ILE A 16 -7.78 47.06 -23.80
CA ILE A 16 -7.10 45.76 -23.68
C ILE A 16 -5.60 46.03 -23.58
N SER A 17 -4.91 45.39 -22.64
CA SER A 17 -3.46 45.54 -22.53
C SER A 17 -2.75 44.92 -23.75
N ASN A 18 -1.53 45.37 -24.07
CA ASN A 18 -0.80 44.87 -25.24
C ASN A 18 -0.54 43.35 -25.15
N GLU A 19 -0.37 42.81 -23.94
CA GLU A 19 -0.24 41.37 -23.68
C GLU A 19 -1.54 40.62 -24.02
N GLU A 20 -2.65 41.10 -23.49
CA GLU A 20 -3.99 40.54 -23.68
C GLU A 20 -4.42 40.59 -25.14
N TYR A 21 -4.05 41.66 -25.87
CA TYR A 21 -4.33 41.78 -27.29
C TYR A 21 -3.64 40.68 -28.11
N LEU A 22 -2.35 40.44 -27.86
CA LEU A 22 -1.60 39.39 -28.57
C LEU A 22 -2.15 37.99 -28.25
N VAL A 23 -2.54 37.75 -27.00
CA VAL A 23 -3.22 36.52 -26.57
C VAL A 23 -4.56 36.35 -27.28
N LEU A 24 -5.38 37.41 -27.35
CA LEU A 24 -6.67 37.39 -28.04
C LEU A 24 -6.51 37.09 -29.54
N ARG A 25 -5.50 37.69 -30.19
CA ARG A 25 -5.16 37.40 -31.59
C ARG A 25 -4.76 35.94 -31.80
N ALA A 26 -3.96 35.37 -30.91
CA ALA A 26 -3.58 33.96 -30.95
C ALA A 26 -4.81 33.03 -30.81
N LYS A 27 -5.72 33.33 -29.87
CA LYS A 27 -6.97 32.56 -29.68
C LYS A 27 -7.86 32.58 -30.92
N ASN A 28 -8.04 33.75 -31.51
CA ASN A 28 -8.86 33.89 -32.72
C ASN A 28 -8.24 33.16 -33.92
N ALA A 29 -6.91 33.23 -34.07
CA ALA A 29 -6.20 32.53 -35.13
C ALA A 29 -6.31 30.99 -34.98
N LEU A 30 -6.39 30.46 -33.75
CA LEU A 30 -6.47 29.02 -33.48
C LEU A 30 -7.69 28.35 -34.14
N LEU A 31 -8.77 29.11 -34.39
CA LEU A 31 -9.99 28.61 -35.04
C LEU A 31 -9.79 28.32 -36.54
N TYR A 32 -8.80 28.95 -37.19
CA TYR A 32 -8.64 28.91 -38.64
C TYR A 32 -7.24 28.44 -39.08
N ASP A 33 -6.20 28.86 -38.38
CA ASP A 33 -4.80 28.49 -38.66
C ASP A 33 -3.96 28.32 -37.37
N PRO A 34 -3.65 27.06 -37.00
CA PRO A 34 -2.80 26.76 -35.85
C PRO A 34 -1.37 27.33 -35.95
N TYR A 35 -0.83 27.54 -37.15
CA TYR A 35 0.52 28.09 -37.33
C TYR A 35 0.53 29.61 -37.10
N GLU A 36 -0.51 30.31 -37.55
CA GLU A 36 -0.70 31.73 -37.27
C GLU A 36 -0.87 31.96 -35.76
N ALA A 37 -1.67 31.12 -35.09
CA ALA A 37 -1.82 31.16 -33.63
C ALA A 37 -0.47 31.02 -32.91
N LYS A 38 0.37 30.07 -33.35
CA LYS A 38 1.72 29.88 -32.79
C LYS A 38 2.63 31.08 -33.06
N ALA A 39 2.55 31.72 -34.23
CA ALA A 39 3.35 32.91 -34.54
C ALA A 39 2.96 34.10 -33.64
N TRP A 40 1.66 34.31 -33.41
CA TRP A 40 1.16 35.32 -32.46
C TRP A 40 1.64 35.03 -31.03
N MET A 41 1.57 33.78 -30.60
CA MET A 41 1.99 33.39 -29.25
C MET A 41 3.51 33.51 -29.05
N LEU A 42 4.31 33.10 -30.03
CA LEU A 42 5.76 33.31 -29.99
C LEU A 42 6.10 34.79 -29.91
N THR A 43 5.39 35.64 -30.64
CA THR A 43 5.57 37.09 -30.57
C THR A 43 5.26 37.61 -29.17
N ALA A 44 4.12 37.20 -28.59
CA ALA A 44 3.76 37.56 -27.21
C ALA A 44 4.82 37.11 -26.20
N GLN A 45 5.29 35.87 -26.27
CA GLN A 45 6.32 35.33 -25.37
C GLN A 45 7.66 36.05 -25.50
N THR A 46 8.02 36.54 -26.69
CA THR A 46 9.26 37.32 -26.88
C THR A 46 9.16 38.74 -26.35
N LEU A 47 7.99 39.38 -26.45
CA LEU A 47 7.78 40.74 -25.97
C LEU A 47 7.53 40.79 -24.46
N PHE A 48 6.87 39.76 -23.92
CA PHE A 48 6.43 39.69 -22.53
C PHE A 48 6.83 38.35 -21.87
N PRO A 49 8.14 38.04 -21.76
CA PRO A 49 8.60 36.74 -21.27
C PRO A 49 8.26 36.47 -19.80
N ASN A 50 8.09 37.52 -19.00
CA ASN A 50 7.81 37.44 -17.56
C ASN A 50 6.34 37.69 -17.22
N ASP A 51 5.46 37.73 -18.21
CA ASP A 51 4.02 37.84 -17.97
C ASP A 51 3.41 36.44 -17.77
N PHE A 52 2.66 36.26 -16.68
CA PHE A 52 2.03 34.97 -16.38
C PHE A 52 0.95 34.63 -17.41
N GLY A 53 0.10 35.58 -17.79
CA GLY A 53 -1.02 35.35 -18.70
C GLY A 53 -0.55 34.87 -20.08
N VAL A 54 0.49 35.49 -20.62
CA VAL A 54 1.09 35.07 -21.90
C VAL A 54 1.70 33.68 -21.82
N GLN A 55 2.47 33.39 -20.77
CA GLN A 55 3.11 32.07 -20.62
C GLN A 55 2.09 30.95 -20.33
N PHE A 56 1.05 31.26 -19.57
CA PHE A 56 -0.01 30.33 -19.22
C PHE A 56 -0.89 30.02 -20.43
N GLU A 57 -1.18 31.02 -21.27
CA GLU A 57 -1.90 30.80 -22.52
C GLU A 57 -1.09 29.95 -23.51
N ALA A 58 0.23 30.18 -23.62
CA ALA A 58 1.09 29.35 -24.46
C ALA A 58 1.03 27.87 -24.02
N TYR A 59 1.03 27.61 -22.71
CA TYR A 59 0.78 26.27 -22.17
C TYR A 59 -0.60 25.73 -22.56
N HIS A 60 -1.66 26.54 -22.44
CA HIS A 60 -3.03 26.12 -22.74
C HIS A 60 -3.23 25.77 -24.22
N ILE A 61 -2.62 26.52 -25.13
CA ILE A 61 -2.63 26.22 -26.57
C ILE A 61 -1.95 24.88 -26.85
N GLU A 62 -0.78 24.62 -26.27
CA GLU A 62 -0.07 23.35 -26.47
C GLU A 62 -0.81 22.16 -25.81
N LYS A 63 -1.46 22.38 -24.66
CA LYS A 63 -2.36 21.41 -24.02
C LYS A 63 -3.54 21.07 -24.93
N SER A 64 -4.21 22.08 -25.49
CA SER A 64 -5.34 21.91 -26.40
C SER A 64 -4.95 21.23 -27.72
N ALA A 65 -3.71 21.44 -28.18
CA ALA A 65 -3.15 20.77 -29.36
C ALA A 65 -2.69 19.33 -29.09
N GLY A 66 -2.71 18.84 -27.84
CA GLY A 66 -2.21 17.51 -27.47
C GLY A 66 -0.69 17.37 -27.52
N ASN A 67 0.05 18.49 -27.58
CA ASN A 67 1.51 18.49 -27.68
C ASN A 67 2.16 18.35 -26.30
N VAL A 68 2.16 17.14 -25.74
CA VAL A 68 2.65 16.86 -24.37
C VAL A 68 4.07 17.40 -24.12
N LYS A 69 4.98 17.27 -25.09
CA LYS A 69 6.39 17.67 -24.92
C LYS A 69 6.57 19.18 -24.77
N GLU A 70 5.90 19.97 -25.60
CA GLU A 70 5.99 21.43 -25.52
C GLU A 70 5.18 21.94 -24.33
N ALA A 71 4.00 21.36 -24.07
CA ALA A 71 3.23 21.64 -22.87
C ALA A 71 4.06 21.40 -21.59
N ALA A 72 4.84 20.32 -21.53
CA ALA A 72 5.72 20.02 -20.38
C ALA A 72 6.84 21.06 -20.21
N LYS A 73 7.42 21.56 -21.30
CA LYS A 73 8.42 22.64 -21.24
C LYS A 73 7.81 23.94 -20.72
N CYS A 74 6.66 24.34 -21.28
CA CYS A 74 5.93 25.54 -20.83
C CYS A 74 5.55 25.41 -19.35
N PHE A 75 5.00 24.26 -18.95
CA PHE A 75 4.61 23.97 -17.58
C PHE A 75 5.80 23.99 -16.61
N SER A 76 6.95 23.43 -17.00
CA SER A 76 8.18 23.48 -16.21
C SER A 76 8.71 24.90 -16.03
N ALA A 77 8.61 25.74 -17.06
CA ALA A 77 9.00 27.15 -17.00
C ALA A 77 8.04 27.93 -16.08
N LEU A 78 6.73 27.73 -16.24
CA LEU A 78 5.69 28.33 -15.40
C LEU A 78 5.89 28.00 -13.92
N PHE A 79 6.14 26.73 -13.59
CA PHE A 79 6.39 26.30 -12.21
C PHE A 79 7.62 26.93 -11.58
N SER A 80 8.64 27.21 -12.38
CA SER A 80 9.90 27.80 -11.90
C SER A 80 9.78 29.32 -11.70
N THR A 81 9.04 30.00 -12.58
CA THR A 81 8.95 31.46 -12.62
C THR A 81 7.78 32.01 -11.80
N PHE A 82 6.65 31.29 -11.73
CA PHE A 82 5.39 31.76 -11.15
C PHE A 82 4.78 30.76 -10.14
N PRO A 83 5.49 30.38 -9.06
CA PRO A 83 5.07 29.32 -8.14
C PRO A 83 3.86 29.65 -7.26
N ASP A 84 3.41 30.90 -7.22
CA ASP A 84 2.33 31.38 -6.33
C ASP A 84 1.02 31.71 -7.06
N GLU A 85 0.98 31.53 -8.38
CA GLU A 85 -0.20 31.84 -9.19
C GLU A 85 -1.31 30.80 -9.03
N VAL A 86 -2.54 31.28 -8.77
CA VAL A 86 -3.68 30.43 -8.41
C VAL A 86 -4.09 29.52 -9.56
N GLU A 87 -4.06 30.01 -10.79
CA GLU A 87 -4.41 29.24 -12.00
C GLU A 87 -3.37 28.15 -12.31
N LEU A 88 -2.10 28.39 -11.99
CA LEU A 88 -1.11 27.33 -12.07
C LEU A 88 -1.37 26.24 -11.01
N TRP A 89 -1.80 26.65 -9.81
CA TRP A 89 -2.15 25.71 -8.74
C TRP A 89 -3.34 24.81 -9.07
N THR A 90 -4.32 25.29 -9.84
CA THR A 90 -5.43 24.43 -10.29
C THR A 90 -4.92 23.34 -11.24
N GLU A 91 -4.01 23.67 -12.15
CA GLU A 91 -3.36 22.71 -13.05
C GLU A 91 -2.46 21.73 -12.28
N ILE A 92 -1.66 22.19 -11.32
CA ILE A 92 -0.85 21.30 -10.46
C ILE A 92 -1.73 20.32 -9.70
N LYS A 93 -2.87 20.79 -9.16
CA LYS A 93 -3.84 19.91 -8.49
C LYS A 93 -4.47 18.91 -9.45
N ALA A 94 -4.78 19.30 -10.69
CA ALA A 94 -5.29 18.39 -11.70
C ALA A 94 -4.27 17.28 -12.02
N VAL A 95 -3.01 17.66 -12.31
CA VAL A 95 -1.92 16.71 -12.58
C VAL A 95 -1.71 15.75 -11.42
N THR A 96 -1.58 16.26 -10.20
CA THR A 96 -1.35 15.40 -9.02
C THR A 96 -2.55 14.51 -8.70
N THR A 97 -3.77 14.96 -8.97
CA THR A 97 -4.98 14.15 -8.77
C THR A 97 -5.09 13.03 -9.80
N ALA A 98 -4.79 13.32 -11.07
CA ALA A 98 -4.70 12.31 -12.12
C ALA A 98 -3.65 11.24 -11.79
N LEU A 99 -2.47 11.64 -11.29
CA LEU A 99 -1.42 10.72 -10.84
C LEU A 99 -1.87 9.83 -9.67
N ARG A 100 -2.59 10.38 -8.68
CA ARG A 100 -3.12 9.59 -7.56
C ARG A 100 -4.13 8.55 -8.03
N GLN A 101 -5.09 8.97 -8.84
CA GLN A 101 -6.11 8.07 -9.40
C GLN A 101 -5.47 6.96 -10.24
N PHE A 102 -4.43 7.28 -11.01
CA PHE A 102 -3.69 6.28 -11.78
C PHE A 102 -3.05 5.22 -10.89
N GLU A 103 -2.40 5.60 -9.79
CA GLU A 103 -1.79 4.63 -8.86
C GLU A 103 -2.84 3.81 -8.08
N GLU A 104 -3.96 4.42 -7.69
CA GLU A 104 -5.06 3.72 -7.01
C GLU A 104 -5.78 2.73 -7.95
N ASN A 105 -5.99 3.10 -9.23
CA ASN A 105 -6.70 2.28 -10.20
C ASN A 105 -5.82 1.18 -10.81
N ASN A 106 -4.51 1.37 -10.97
CA ASN A 106 -3.61 0.30 -11.41
C ASN A 106 -3.52 -0.87 -10.44
N ALA A 107 -3.98 -0.69 -9.19
CA ALA A 107 -4.14 -1.79 -8.24
C ALA A 107 -5.40 -2.63 -8.50
N HIS A 108 -6.38 -2.14 -9.28
CA HIS A 108 -7.68 -2.76 -9.51
C HIS A 108 -8.00 -2.76 -11.02
N SER A 109 -7.60 -3.85 -11.68
CA SER A 109 -7.93 -4.29 -13.05
C SER A 109 -8.94 -3.45 -13.85
N GLU A 110 -8.43 -2.98 -15.00
CA GLU A 110 -9.01 -2.79 -16.34
C GLU A 110 -10.54 -2.70 -16.51
N GLU A 111 -10.92 -1.72 -17.35
CA GLU A 111 -12.24 -1.48 -17.97
C GLU A 111 -13.08 -0.35 -17.36
N LYS A 112 -12.75 0.89 -17.75
CA LYS A 112 -13.74 1.91 -18.12
C LYS A 112 -13.08 3.03 -18.93
N GLU A 113 -13.17 2.91 -20.24
CA GLU A 113 -12.74 3.93 -21.20
C GLU A 113 -13.84 5.01 -21.34
N SER A 114 -13.69 6.13 -20.64
CA SER A 114 -14.50 7.35 -20.81
C SER A 114 -13.60 8.54 -21.21
N LEU A 115 -14.21 9.60 -21.74
CA LEU A 115 -13.52 10.84 -22.18
C LEU A 115 -12.62 11.47 -21.09
N GLU A 116 -13.00 11.35 -19.82
CA GLU A 116 -12.19 11.79 -18.66
C GLU A 116 -10.82 11.08 -18.59
N MET A 117 -10.74 9.86 -19.12
CA MET A 117 -9.50 9.11 -19.16
C MET A 117 -8.53 9.66 -20.22
N SER A 118 -9.00 10.35 -21.26
CA SER A 118 -8.11 10.98 -22.25
C SER A 118 -7.39 12.20 -21.66
N GLU A 119 -8.09 13.03 -20.89
CA GLU A 119 -7.48 14.17 -20.19
C GLU A 119 -6.57 13.71 -19.05
N SER A 120 -7.01 12.73 -18.25
CA SER A 120 -6.19 12.14 -17.19
C SER A 120 -4.90 11.50 -17.76
N LYS A 121 -4.99 10.76 -18.88
CA LYS A 121 -3.81 10.23 -19.60
C LYS A 121 -2.86 11.35 -20.03
N PHE A 122 -3.37 12.43 -20.61
CA PHE A 122 -2.55 13.58 -21.00
C PHE A 122 -1.80 14.18 -19.80
N LEU A 123 -2.48 14.41 -18.67
CA LEU A 123 -1.87 14.99 -17.47
C LEU A 123 -0.80 14.09 -16.85
N ILE A 124 -0.99 12.77 -16.91
CA ILE A 124 0.01 11.78 -16.48
C ILE A 124 1.23 11.82 -17.40
N GLU A 125 1.01 11.83 -18.73
CA GLU A 125 2.10 11.94 -19.70
C GLU A 125 2.85 13.27 -19.55
N LEU A 126 2.13 14.37 -19.33
CA LEU A 126 2.70 15.70 -19.06
C LEU A 126 3.68 15.63 -17.89
N PHE A 127 3.28 15.03 -16.77
CA PHE A 127 4.15 14.86 -15.61
C PHE A 127 5.42 14.09 -15.95
N TYR A 128 5.33 12.99 -16.70
CA TYR A 128 6.51 12.19 -17.06
C TYR A 128 7.43 12.86 -18.10
N GLN A 129 6.93 13.83 -18.89
CA GLN A 129 7.75 14.63 -19.81
C GLN A 129 8.47 15.80 -19.13
N VAL A 130 8.00 16.25 -17.96
CA VAL A 130 8.67 17.29 -17.16
C VAL A 130 9.98 16.74 -16.55
N PRO A 131 11.04 17.55 -16.38
CA PRO A 131 12.29 17.09 -15.75
C PRO A 131 12.08 16.50 -14.35
N THR A 132 12.85 15.46 -14.01
CA THR A 132 12.73 14.74 -12.73
C THR A 132 12.87 15.64 -11.50
N THR A 133 13.72 16.67 -11.58
CA THR A 133 13.87 17.68 -10.51
C THR A 133 12.59 18.48 -10.28
N VAL A 134 11.88 18.82 -11.35
CA VAL A 134 10.61 19.54 -11.31
C VAL A 134 9.46 18.61 -10.90
N GLN A 135 9.46 17.35 -11.34
CA GLN A 135 8.52 16.33 -10.86
C GLN A 135 8.57 16.19 -9.33
N HIS A 136 9.79 16.07 -8.78
CA HIS A 136 10.02 15.97 -7.33
C HIS A 136 9.53 17.23 -6.60
N ALA A 137 9.97 18.40 -7.06
CA ALA A 137 9.59 19.68 -6.47
C ALA A 137 8.07 19.92 -6.53
N LEU A 138 7.42 19.58 -7.64
CA LEU A 138 5.97 19.71 -7.81
C LEU A 138 5.20 18.90 -6.78
N LEU A 139 5.54 17.61 -6.62
CA LEU A 139 4.89 16.74 -5.65
C LEU A 139 5.13 17.21 -4.22
N LEU A 140 6.36 17.62 -3.90
CA LEU A 140 6.71 18.12 -2.58
C LEU A 140 5.96 19.42 -2.24
N THR A 141 6.00 20.42 -3.11
CA THR A 141 5.31 21.71 -2.88
C THR A 141 3.80 21.51 -2.82
N CYS A 142 3.24 20.62 -3.65
CA CYS A 142 1.81 20.29 -3.60
C CYS A 142 1.43 19.66 -2.25
N ALA A 143 2.24 18.71 -1.74
CA ALA A 143 2.04 18.13 -0.42
C ALA A 143 2.13 19.19 0.69
N GLU A 144 3.10 20.11 0.63
CA GLU A 144 3.30 21.16 1.65
C GLU A 144 2.19 22.22 1.65
N LYS A 145 1.64 22.58 0.49
CA LYS A 145 0.54 23.56 0.37
C LYS A 145 -0.85 22.96 0.60
N THR A 146 -0.96 21.64 0.80
CA THR A 146 -2.27 20.97 1.02
C THR A 146 -2.69 21.07 2.50
N PRO A 147 -3.87 21.66 2.81
CA PRO A 147 -4.33 21.83 4.19
C PRO A 147 -4.95 20.57 4.79
N ASP A 148 -5.45 19.65 3.96
CA ASP A 148 -6.05 18.41 4.41
C ASP A 148 -4.96 17.38 4.76
N ASN A 149 -5.01 16.87 6.00
CA ASN A 149 -4.00 15.94 6.51
C ASN A 149 -3.97 14.61 5.76
N MET A 150 -5.13 14.12 5.29
CA MET A 150 -5.21 12.85 4.58
C MET A 150 -4.59 12.99 3.19
N GLU A 151 -4.98 14.02 2.45
CA GLU A 151 -4.43 14.32 1.13
C GLU A 151 -2.93 14.65 1.20
N HIS A 152 -2.49 15.38 2.23
CA HIS A 152 -1.06 15.56 2.50
C HIS A 152 -0.33 14.22 2.63
N CYS A 153 -0.88 13.28 3.43
CA CYS A 153 -0.24 11.98 3.62
C CYS A 153 -0.21 11.15 2.32
N LYS A 154 -1.29 11.15 1.54
CA LYS A 154 -1.34 10.45 0.24
C LYS A 154 -0.34 11.03 -0.77
N LEU A 155 -0.22 12.37 -0.84
CA LEU A 155 0.76 13.03 -1.72
C LEU A 155 2.20 12.71 -1.32
N MET A 156 2.49 12.66 -0.01
CA MET A 156 3.81 12.27 0.48
C MET A 156 4.13 10.80 0.16
N LEU A 157 3.13 9.90 0.24
CA LEU A 157 3.30 8.50 -0.16
C LEU A 157 3.54 8.35 -1.67
N LEU A 158 2.79 9.08 -2.49
CA LEU A 158 3.02 9.18 -3.93
C LEU A 158 4.45 9.63 -4.24
N LEU A 159 4.94 10.66 -3.54
CA LEU A 159 6.31 11.15 -3.65
C LEU A 159 7.33 10.07 -3.27
N PHE A 160 7.08 9.28 -2.22
CA PHE A 160 7.97 8.21 -1.78
C PHE A 160 8.02 7.04 -2.77
N ASN A 161 6.88 6.65 -3.35
CA ASN A 161 6.83 5.60 -4.35
C ASN A 161 7.61 5.97 -5.62
N LYS A 162 7.50 7.22 -6.07
CA LYS A 162 8.24 7.71 -7.25
C LYS A 162 9.70 8.04 -6.97
N PHE A 163 10.00 8.53 -5.76
CA PHE A 163 11.33 8.97 -5.35
C PHE A 163 11.73 8.39 -3.99
N PRO A 164 12.10 7.09 -3.91
CA PRO A 164 12.29 6.37 -2.65
C PRO A 164 13.32 6.98 -1.69
N LEU A 165 14.35 7.66 -2.23
CA LEU A 165 15.36 8.34 -1.42
C LEU A 165 14.76 9.46 -0.55
N THR A 166 13.60 9.99 -0.93
CA THR A 166 12.88 11.03 -0.20
C THR A 166 12.35 10.53 1.16
N VAL A 167 12.12 9.21 1.29
CA VAL A 167 11.69 8.57 2.55
C VAL A 167 12.70 8.83 3.67
N ILE A 168 14.01 8.86 3.36
CA ILE A 168 15.06 9.09 4.35
C ILE A 168 14.92 10.46 5.00
N LYS A 169 14.51 11.48 4.22
CA LYS A 169 14.39 12.85 4.72
C LYS A 169 13.06 13.13 5.41
N TYR A 170 11.95 12.60 4.88
CA TYR A 170 10.60 12.99 5.32
C TYR A 170 9.79 11.86 5.98
N GLY A 171 10.26 10.61 5.91
CA GLY A 171 9.50 9.44 6.37
C GLY A 171 9.20 9.43 7.86
N SER A 172 10.16 9.85 8.70
CA SER A 172 9.97 9.95 10.16
C SER A 172 8.90 10.99 10.53
N ARG A 173 8.89 12.15 9.84
CA ARG A 173 7.89 13.20 10.03
C ARG A 173 6.50 12.74 9.59
N LEU A 174 6.41 12.09 8.42
CA LEU A 174 5.13 11.56 7.93
C LEU A 174 4.56 10.51 8.88
N MET A 175 5.41 9.63 9.43
CA MET A 175 5.03 8.65 10.44
C MET A 175 4.39 9.32 11.67
N GLU A 176 5.03 10.34 12.25
CA GLU A 176 4.46 11.05 13.40
C GLU A 176 3.17 11.79 13.05
N ASN A 177 3.09 12.38 11.84
CA ASN A 177 1.89 13.04 11.36
C ASN A 177 0.71 12.06 11.27
N LEU A 178 0.91 10.87 10.68
CA LEU A 178 -0.13 9.83 10.60
C LEU A 178 -0.57 9.33 11.98
N ILE A 179 0.38 9.12 12.89
CA ILE A 179 0.07 8.68 14.27
C ILE A 179 -0.71 9.77 15.03
N THR A 180 -0.37 11.04 14.81
CA THR A 180 -1.03 12.17 15.47
C THR A 180 -2.41 12.42 14.86
N ALA A 181 -2.53 12.41 13.54
CA ALA A 181 -3.80 12.59 12.84
C ALA A 181 -4.82 11.52 13.21
N GLU A 182 -4.38 10.26 13.36
CA GLU A 182 -5.27 9.19 13.84
C GLU A 182 -5.83 9.50 15.24
N LYS A 183 -5.01 9.94 16.19
CA LYS A 183 -5.44 10.24 17.56
C LYS A 183 -6.51 11.33 17.61
N HIS A 184 -6.52 12.23 16.65
CA HIS A 184 -7.51 13.30 16.56
C HIS A 184 -8.67 12.96 15.61
N SER A 185 -8.66 11.78 14.99
CA SER A 185 -9.73 11.33 14.11
C SER A 185 -10.92 10.79 14.90
N LEU A 186 -12.12 10.89 14.32
CA LEU A 186 -13.36 10.37 14.91
C LEU A 186 -13.32 8.85 15.14
N MET A 187 -12.40 8.14 14.49
CA MET A 187 -12.23 6.70 14.57
C MET A 187 -11.01 6.28 15.41
N GLN A 188 -10.55 7.10 16.35
CA GLN A 188 -9.35 6.83 17.17
C GLN A 188 -9.36 5.47 17.89
N HIS A 189 -10.54 4.93 18.21
CA HIS A 189 -10.71 3.64 18.89
C HIS A 189 -10.86 2.46 17.92
N ASN A 190 -11.03 2.72 16.62
CA ASN A 190 -11.10 1.68 15.62
C ASN A 190 -9.71 1.47 15.01
N PRO A 191 -9.04 0.33 15.26
CA PRO A 191 -7.73 0.06 14.67
C PRO A 191 -7.81 -0.02 13.15
N VAL A 192 -8.94 -0.44 12.57
CA VAL A 192 -9.15 -0.49 11.11
C VAL A 192 -9.70 0.85 10.62
N ASN A 193 -8.80 1.82 10.40
CA ASN A 193 -9.12 3.15 9.89
C ASN A 193 -8.18 3.58 8.76
N SER A 194 -8.54 4.64 8.03
CA SER A 194 -7.78 5.10 6.84
C SER A 194 -6.37 5.59 7.17
N TYR A 195 -6.16 6.28 8.29
CA TYR A 195 -4.82 6.73 8.70
C TYR A 195 -3.93 5.54 9.09
N ARG A 196 -4.49 4.53 9.78
CA ARG A 196 -3.77 3.31 10.09
C ARG A 196 -3.47 2.50 8.85
N LYS A 197 -4.40 2.43 7.89
CA LYS A 197 -4.15 1.82 6.58
C LYS A 197 -2.95 2.47 5.88
N LEU A 198 -2.94 3.80 5.73
CA LEU A 198 -1.80 4.51 5.13
C LEU A 198 -0.49 4.25 5.89
N LEU A 199 -0.54 4.23 7.22
CA LEU A 199 0.65 3.96 8.02
C LEU A 199 1.19 2.54 7.81
N VAL A 200 0.32 1.53 7.88
CA VAL A 200 0.71 0.12 7.97
C VAL A 200 0.87 -0.52 6.60
N CYS A 201 -0.03 -0.23 5.66
CA CYS A 201 -0.03 -0.84 4.33
C CYS A 201 0.89 -0.11 3.35
N ASP A 202 1.05 1.21 3.49
CA ASP A 202 1.73 2.02 2.47
C ASP A 202 3.06 2.59 2.99
N LEU A 203 3.09 3.24 4.16
CA LEU A 203 4.32 3.83 4.69
C LEU A 203 5.28 2.78 5.27
N LEU A 204 4.78 1.84 6.06
CA LEU A 204 5.63 0.91 6.81
C LEU A 204 6.50 0.00 5.92
N PRO A 205 6.02 -0.54 4.78
CA PRO A 205 6.87 -1.27 3.83
C PRO A 205 8.02 -0.42 3.27
N LEU A 206 7.74 0.86 2.97
CA LEU A 206 8.76 1.82 2.50
C LEU A 206 9.80 2.12 3.60
N LEU A 207 9.36 2.31 4.84
CA LEU A 207 10.27 2.50 5.97
C LEU A 207 11.13 1.27 6.22
N GLY A 208 10.54 0.07 6.12
CA GLY A 208 11.19 -1.22 6.34
C GLY A 208 12.35 -1.49 5.39
N THR A 209 12.16 -1.17 4.10
CA THR A 209 13.17 -1.36 3.05
C THR A 209 14.17 -0.20 2.94
N SER A 210 13.85 0.96 3.51
CA SER A 210 14.74 2.12 3.48
C SER A 210 15.94 2.01 4.42
N GLN A 211 17.00 2.77 4.11
CA GLN A 211 18.16 2.97 4.99
C GLN A 211 17.88 3.92 6.17
N LEU A 212 16.63 4.38 6.34
CA LEU A 212 16.26 5.23 7.46
C LEU A 212 16.43 4.47 8.77
N ASP A 213 17.24 5.03 9.67
CA ASP A 213 17.40 4.50 11.01
C ASP A 213 16.31 5.07 11.93
N LEU A 214 15.53 4.17 12.52
CA LEU A 214 14.43 4.51 13.41
C LEU A 214 14.77 4.02 14.80
N GLN A 215 14.55 4.87 15.80
CA GLN A 215 14.75 4.50 17.20
C GLN A 215 13.95 3.23 17.55
N PRO A 216 14.52 2.27 18.30
CA PRO A 216 13.86 1.00 18.62
C PRO A 216 12.45 1.17 19.20
N LYS A 217 12.24 2.20 20.05
CA LYS A 217 10.93 2.55 20.60
C LYS A 217 9.87 2.80 19.52
N ASN A 218 10.25 3.46 18.43
CA ASN A 218 9.35 3.74 17.31
C ASN A 218 9.08 2.47 16.50
N LEU A 219 10.08 1.62 16.29
CA LEU A 219 9.92 0.32 15.63
C LEU A 219 8.91 -0.56 16.38
N TYR A 220 9.02 -0.67 17.70
CA TYR A 220 8.04 -1.38 18.53
C TYR A 220 6.64 -0.76 18.46
N ARG A 221 6.54 0.57 18.49
CA ARG A 221 5.26 1.29 18.38
C ARG A 221 4.59 1.03 17.03
N LEU A 222 5.36 1.00 15.95
CA LEU A 222 4.87 0.68 14.61
C LEU A 222 4.43 -0.77 14.51
N LEU A 223 5.22 -1.68 15.09
CA LEU A 223 4.91 -3.10 15.10
C LEU A 223 3.58 -3.38 15.81
N HIS A 224 3.37 -2.79 17.00
CA HIS A 224 2.09 -2.89 17.70
C HIS A 224 0.91 -2.42 16.86
N LYS A 225 1.03 -1.25 16.23
CA LYS A 225 -0.02 -0.67 15.38
C LYS A 225 -0.32 -1.57 14.16
N ALA A 226 0.71 -2.19 13.57
CA ALA A 226 0.55 -3.14 12.47
C ALA A 226 -0.17 -4.42 12.93
N ILE A 227 0.31 -5.04 14.01
CA ILE A 227 -0.29 -6.25 14.58
C ILE A 227 -1.77 -6.01 14.92
N GLU A 228 -2.07 -4.93 15.63
CA GLU A 228 -3.44 -4.57 16.00
C GLU A 228 -4.32 -4.36 14.75
N PHE A 229 -3.85 -3.60 13.76
CA PHE A 229 -4.57 -3.38 12.49
C PHE A 229 -4.90 -4.69 11.77
N TYR A 230 -3.90 -5.53 11.50
CA TYR A 230 -4.09 -6.75 10.72
C TYR A 230 -4.91 -7.79 11.48
N LEU A 231 -4.72 -7.95 12.79
CA LEU A 231 -5.51 -8.88 13.58
C LEU A 231 -6.97 -8.43 13.66
N SER A 232 -7.23 -7.14 13.92
CA SER A 232 -8.59 -6.62 13.87
C SER A 232 -9.21 -6.76 12.49
N TYR A 233 -8.45 -6.55 11.42
CA TYR A 233 -8.93 -6.74 10.04
C TYR A 233 -9.29 -8.21 9.74
N VAL A 234 -8.47 -9.15 10.21
CA VAL A 234 -8.64 -10.59 9.95
C VAL A 234 -9.76 -11.19 10.79
N PHE A 235 -9.85 -10.85 12.07
CA PHE A 235 -10.80 -11.45 13.01
C PHE A 235 -12.15 -10.73 13.10
N ASP A 236 -12.31 -9.51 12.58
CA ASP A 236 -13.60 -8.82 12.58
C ASP A 236 -14.45 -9.24 11.37
N HIS A 237 -15.12 -10.38 11.50
CA HIS A 237 -16.07 -10.89 10.48
C HIS A 237 -17.38 -10.08 10.41
N SER A 238 -17.67 -9.27 11.44
CA SER A 238 -18.97 -8.63 11.68
C SER A 238 -19.12 -7.22 11.10
N LYS A 239 -18.02 -6.51 10.81
CA LYS A 239 -18.01 -5.14 10.27
C LYS A 239 -17.65 -5.06 8.80
N LYS A 240 -17.91 -6.12 8.03
CA LYS A 240 -17.71 -6.12 6.57
C LYS A 240 -18.52 -5.03 5.85
N ASP A 241 -19.59 -4.52 6.45
CA ASP A 241 -20.42 -3.47 5.86
C ASP A 241 -19.89 -2.03 6.04
N GLU A 242 -19.26 -1.69 7.17
CA GLU A 242 -18.71 -0.34 7.41
C GLU A 242 -17.29 -0.17 6.85
N SER A 243 -16.60 -1.28 6.58
CA SER A 243 -15.19 -1.34 6.16
C SER A 243 -14.99 -1.52 4.65
N LYS A 244 -16.05 -1.41 3.83
CA LYS A 244 -16.03 -1.75 2.38
C LYS A 244 -14.95 -1.02 1.57
N HIS A 245 -14.50 0.16 2.04
CA HIS A 245 -13.48 0.96 1.37
C HIS A 245 -12.04 0.57 1.75
N ILE A 246 -11.83 -0.25 2.80
CA ILE A 246 -10.51 -0.73 3.22
C ILE A 246 -10.40 -2.20 2.80
N LYS A 247 -9.83 -2.42 1.62
CA LYS A 247 -9.47 -3.75 1.13
C LYS A 247 -7.98 -3.97 1.31
N VAL A 248 -7.64 -5.09 1.94
CA VAL A 248 -6.26 -5.52 2.14
C VAL A 248 -6.16 -6.96 1.66
N GLU A 249 -5.49 -7.15 0.53
CA GLU A 249 -5.17 -8.47 0.01
C GLU A 249 -4.07 -9.12 0.84
N GLU A 250 -4.21 -10.43 1.06
CA GLU A 250 -3.27 -11.28 1.80
C GLU A 250 -2.74 -10.65 3.11
N PRO A 251 -3.63 -10.33 4.08
CA PRO A 251 -3.27 -9.58 5.28
C PRO A 251 -2.16 -10.24 6.13
N TRP A 252 -2.13 -11.57 6.17
CA TRP A 252 -1.08 -12.31 6.88
C TRP A 252 0.29 -12.19 6.20
N SER A 253 0.34 -12.27 4.86
CA SER A 253 1.59 -12.13 4.10
C SER A 253 2.20 -10.74 4.34
N LYS A 254 1.36 -9.69 4.30
CA LYS A 254 1.81 -8.31 4.59
C LYS A 254 2.30 -8.14 6.02
N LEU A 255 1.62 -8.76 6.99
CA LEU A 255 2.07 -8.73 8.39
C LEU A 255 3.41 -9.47 8.58
N TRP A 256 3.66 -10.57 7.85
CA TRP A 256 4.94 -11.28 7.86
C TRP A 256 6.08 -10.45 7.27
N GLU A 257 5.82 -9.74 6.17
CA GLU A 257 6.79 -8.81 5.60
C GLU A 257 7.18 -7.71 6.60
N ILE A 258 6.18 -7.14 7.31
CA ILE A 258 6.42 -6.15 8.36
C ILE A 258 7.23 -6.73 9.51
N MET A 259 6.90 -7.96 9.96
CA MET A 259 7.65 -8.67 11.00
C MET A 259 9.11 -8.89 10.60
N PHE A 260 9.34 -9.31 9.36
CA PHE A 260 10.69 -9.47 8.81
C PHE A 260 11.45 -8.14 8.79
N ASN A 261 10.86 -7.08 8.23
CA ASN A 261 11.51 -5.78 8.07
C ASN A 261 11.81 -5.09 9.41
N ILE A 262 10.83 -5.04 10.32
CA ILE A 262 11.03 -4.44 11.64
C ILE A 262 11.99 -5.29 12.48
N GLY A 263 11.83 -6.61 12.46
CA GLY A 263 12.72 -7.53 13.16
C GLY A 263 14.17 -7.37 12.68
N SER A 264 14.39 -7.26 11.37
CA SER A 264 15.72 -7.02 10.81
C SER A 264 16.34 -5.71 11.32
N LYS A 265 15.55 -4.62 11.39
CA LYS A 265 16.02 -3.33 11.96
C LYS A 265 16.27 -3.39 13.47
N LEU A 266 15.59 -4.28 14.18
CA LEU A 266 15.82 -4.56 15.61
C LEU A 266 16.93 -5.59 15.85
N ALA A 267 17.60 -6.07 14.79
CA ALA A 267 18.59 -7.15 14.83
C ALA A 267 18.04 -8.44 15.46
N TRP A 268 16.81 -8.80 15.12
CA TRP A 268 16.15 -10.01 15.59
C TRP A 268 16.55 -11.25 14.79
N ASP A 269 17.13 -12.24 15.43
CA ASP A 269 17.48 -13.54 14.83
C ASP A 269 16.25 -14.25 14.25
N LEU A 270 15.11 -14.22 14.93
CA LEU A 270 13.88 -14.88 14.46
C LEU A 270 13.24 -14.18 13.26
N SER A 271 13.63 -12.95 12.92
CA SER A 271 13.03 -12.18 11.83
C SER A 271 13.11 -12.92 10.50
N ILE A 272 14.22 -13.61 10.21
CA ILE A 272 14.45 -14.35 8.97
C ILE A 272 13.40 -15.45 8.73
N THR A 273 12.79 -15.98 9.79
CA THR A 273 11.72 -16.97 9.71
C THR A 273 10.51 -16.44 8.93
N PHE A 274 10.29 -15.12 8.99
CA PHE A 274 9.17 -14.43 8.34
C PHE A 274 9.44 -14.04 6.89
N ALA A 275 10.65 -14.24 6.37
CA ALA A 275 10.98 -13.98 4.97
C ALA A 275 10.39 -15.03 4.00
N GLY A 276 10.06 -16.21 4.52
CA GLY A 276 9.54 -17.34 3.75
C GLY A 276 8.01 -17.43 3.75
N TYR A 277 7.50 -18.44 3.05
CA TYR A 277 6.09 -18.80 3.11
C TYR A 277 5.74 -19.42 4.47
N TRP A 278 4.48 -19.27 4.88
CA TRP A 278 3.97 -19.81 6.13
C TRP A 278 4.10 -21.34 6.20
N ASN A 279 4.82 -21.84 7.21
CA ASN A 279 4.94 -23.26 7.51
C ASN A 279 5.06 -23.47 9.03
N LYS A 280 4.04 -24.09 9.64
CA LYS A 280 3.95 -24.28 11.10
C LYS A 280 5.19 -24.94 11.69
N ASP A 281 5.69 -26.00 11.06
CA ASP A 281 6.81 -26.78 11.58
C ASP A 281 8.11 -25.97 11.54
N ASN A 282 8.34 -25.22 10.47
CA ASN A 282 9.53 -24.36 10.34
C ASN A 282 9.51 -23.23 11.39
N TYR A 283 8.36 -22.56 11.55
CA TYR A 283 8.22 -21.46 12.49
C TYR A 283 8.33 -21.94 13.94
N TRP A 284 7.71 -23.08 14.26
CA TRP A 284 7.83 -23.71 15.59
C TRP A 284 9.27 -24.12 15.89
N THR A 285 9.93 -24.78 14.95
CA THR A 285 11.33 -25.23 15.10
C THR A 285 12.26 -24.04 15.31
N ALA A 286 12.09 -22.96 14.53
CA ALA A 286 12.88 -21.74 14.70
C ALA A 286 12.67 -21.12 16.09
N LEU A 287 11.41 -20.95 16.53
CA LEU A 287 11.07 -20.40 17.84
C LEU A 287 11.63 -21.26 18.98
N PHE A 288 11.50 -22.58 18.89
CA PHE A 288 11.99 -23.52 19.89
C PHE A 288 13.51 -23.51 19.95
N ASN A 289 14.20 -23.55 18.81
CA ASN A 289 15.65 -23.48 18.75
C ASN A 289 16.18 -22.17 19.32
N CYS A 290 15.52 -21.04 19.00
CA CYS A 290 15.84 -19.75 19.59
C CYS A 290 15.70 -19.85 21.11
N TYR A 291 14.52 -20.23 21.63
CA TYR A 291 14.28 -20.37 23.07
C TYR A 291 15.35 -21.21 23.77
N GLN A 292 15.66 -22.40 23.23
CA GLN A 292 16.62 -23.34 23.81
C GLN A 292 18.07 -22.84 23.77
N ALA A 293 18.43 -21.95 22.84
CA ALA A 293 19.76 -21.35 22.77
C ALA A 293 20.05 -20.36 23.93
N HIS A 294 19.12 -20.21 24.89
CA HIS A 294 19.21 -19.48 26.16
C HIS A 294 20.55 -18.75 26.40
N PRO A 295 20.66 -17.46 26.05
CA PRO A 295 21.78 -16.65 26.50
C PRO A 295 21.76 -16.57 28.03
N MET A 296 22.90 -16.83 28.69
CA MET A 296 23.05 -16.76 30.16
C MET A 296 22.67 -15.41 30.76
N THR A 297 22.61 -14.35 29.93
CA THR A 297 22.07 -13.04 30.26
C THR A 297 20.86 -12.77 29.36
N MET A 298 19.66 -12.84 29.94
CA MET A 298 18.42 -12.51 29.23
C MET A 298 18.37 -11.01 28.91
N ASP A 299 18.70 -10.66 27.67
CA ASP A 299 18.45 -9.32 27.14
C ASP A 299 16.93 -9.12 26.94
N ASP A 300 16.44 -7.93 27.26
CA ASP A 300 15.03 -7.55 27.09
C ASP A 300 14.61 -7.61 25.61
N SER A 301 15.53 -7.31 24.68
CA SER A 301 15.29 -7.45 23.24
C SER A 301 15.01 -8.91 22.82
N TYR A 302 15.79 -9.84 23.38
CA TYR A 302 15.66 -11.27 23.11
C TYR A 302 14.32 -11.82 23.60
N LEU A 303 13.91 -11.47 24.83
CA LEU A 303 12.60 -11.85 25.37
C LEU A 303 11.45 -11.28 24.53
N LYS A 304 11.54 -10.01 24.11
CA LYS A 304 10.54 -9.39 23.24
C LYS A 304 10.37 -10.18 21.95
N GLN A 305 11.46 -10.49 21.25
CA GLN A 305 11.39 -11.26 20.01
C GLN A 305 10.60 -12.58 20.17
N ILE A 306 10.90 -13.36 21.22
CA ILE A 306 10.19 -14.62 21.51
C ILE A 306 8.71 -14.36 21.75
N VAL A 307 8.36 -13.34 22.53
CA VAL A 307 6.96 -13.00 22.85
C VAL A 307 6.20 -12.57 21.59
N TYR A 308 6.73 -11.65 20.79
CA TYR A 308 6.06 -11.19 19.57
C TYR A 308 5.91 -12.31 18.54
N CYS A 309 6.99 -13.04 18.24
CA CYS A 309 6.96 -14.13 17.27
C CYS A 309 6.02 -15.26 17.73
N GLY A 310 6.13 -15.69 19.00
CA GLY A 310 5.29 -16.75 19.56
C GLY A 310 3.81 -16.38 19.59
N THR A 311 3.49 -15.14 19.97
CA THR A 311 2.11 -14.64 20.00
C THR A 311 1.50 -14.61 18.61
N LEU A 312 2.23 -14.12 17.59
CA LEU A 312 1.73 -14.07 16.23
C LEU A 312 1.57 -15.45 15.59
N ILE A 313 2.50 -16.38 15.83
CA ILE A 313 2.39 -17.77 15.38
C ILE A 313 1.14 -18.42 15.99
N LEU A 314 0.93 -18.22 17.31
CA LEU A 314 -0.26 -18.72 18.01
C LEU A 314 -1.55 -18.17 17.39
N LEU A 315 -1.61 -16.84 17.18
CA LEU A 315 -2.79 -16.18 16.61
C LEU A 315 -3.07 -16.62 15.17
N ARG A 316 -2.04 -16.86 14.36
CA ARG A 316 -2.21 -17.42 13.01
C ARG A 316 -2.78 -18.84 13.07
N CYS A 317 -2.24 -19.69 13.95
CA CYS A 317 -2.77 -21.04 14.17
C CYS A 317 -4.22 -21.02 14.66
N LEU A 318 -4.56 -20.09 15.55
CA LEU A 318 -5.92 -19.88 16.03
C LEU A 318 -6.86 -19.44 14.91
N HIS A 319 -6.44 -18.47 14.08
CA HIS A 319 -7.22 -18.01 12.93
C HIS A 319 -7.49 -19.17 11.96
N GLU A 320 -6.49 -19.99 11.64
CA GLU A 320 -6.70 -21.18 10.80
C GLU A 320 -7.68 -22.16 11.44
N TYR A 321 -7.53 -22.44 12.74
CA TYR A 321 -8.47 -23.29 13.47
C TYR A 321 -9.90 -22.76 13.40
N LEU A 322 -10.12 -21.48 13.66
CA LEU A 322 -11.46 -20.86 13.59
C LEU A 322 -12.04 -20.91 12.17
N SER A 323 -11.21 -20.66 11.14
CA SER A 323 -11.64 -20.76 9.73
C SER A 323 -12.06 -22.19 9.34
N PHE A 324 -11.55 -23.21 10.04
CA PHE A 324 -12.09 -24.55 9.92
C PHE A 324 -13.41 -24.63 10.66
N VAL A 325 -13.47 -24.32 11.96
CA VAL A 325 -14.68 -24.51 12.79
C VAL A 325 -15.93 -23.73 12.33
N GLU A 326 -15.80 -22.71 11.47
CA GLU A 326 -16.95 -21.98 10.91
C GLU A 326 -18.01 -22.91 10.26
N PRO A 327 -19.31 -22.71 10.58
CA PRO A 327 -20.39 -23.65 10.27
C PRO A 327 -20.70 -23.82 8.78
N ASP A 328 -20.27 -22.88 7.93
CA ASP A 328 -20.45 -22.94 6.48
C ASP A 328 -19.33 -23.72 5.77
N SER A 329 -18.33 -24.24 6.50
CA SER A 329 -17.28 -25.06 5.90
C SER A 329 -17.80 -26.47 5.59
N VAL A 330 -17.77 -26.86 4.31
CA VAL A 330 -18.15 -28.20 3.81
C VAL A 330 -17.07 -29.23 4.16
N ARG A 331 -16.67 -29.34 5.44
CA ARG A 331 -15.61 -30.24 5.89
C ARG A 331 -16.08 -31.09 7.06
N SER A 332 -15.85 -32.39 6.95
CA SER A 332 -16.15 -33.38 7.97
C SER A 332 -15.09 -33.36 9.06
N TYR A 333 -15.48 -32.96 10.26
CA TYR A 333 -14.66 -33.10 11.46
C TYR A 333 -14.65 -34.54 11.93
N VAL A 334 -13.48 -35.04 12.29
CA VAL A 334 -13.33 -36.32 12.98
C VAL A 334 -12.70 -36.04 14.33
N LEU A 335 -13.41 -36.40 15.39
CA LEU A 335 -12.87 -36.37 16.74
C LEU A 335 -11.91 -37.56 16.88
N VAL A 336 -10.65 -37.28 17.14
CA VAL A 336 -9.68 -38.33 17.50
C VAL A 336 -9.74 -38.47 19.02
N GLU A 337 -10.46 -39.49 19.51
CA GLU A 337 -10.67 -39.72 20.95
C GLU A 337 -9.41 -40.20 21.69
N GLY A 338 -8.36 -40.58 20.97
CA GLY A 338 -7.06 -40.88 21.56
C GLY A 338 -6.10 -41.54 20.58
N PHE A 339 -4.81 -41.33 20.80
CA PHE A 339 -3.77 -42.16 20.20
C PHE A 339 -3.56 -43.36 21.11
N CYS A 340 -4.01 -44.54 20.68
CA CYS A 340 -3.68 -45.78 21.38
C CYS A 340 -2.20 -46.10 21.12
N PHE A 341 -1.36 -45.89 22.13
CA PHE A 341 -0.05 -46.51 22.14
C PHE A 341 -0.23 -48.02 22.33
N PRO A 342 0.56 -48.88 21.68
CA PRO A 342 0.53 -50.31 21.99
C PRO A 342 0.87 -50.45 23.49
N PRO A 343 0.06 -51.21 24.25
CA PRO A 343 0.27 -51.35 25.68
C PRO A 343 1.66 -51.93 25.94
N GLY A 344 2.35 -51.38 26.94
CA GLY A 344 3.56 -52.01 27.47
C GLY A 344 3.25 -53.42 27.98
N PRO A 345 4.25 -54.31 28.11
CA PRO A 345 4.03 -55.74 28.37
C PRO A 345 3.25 -56.08 29.66
N ASN A 346 3.02 -55.11 30.55
CA ASN A 346 2.38 -55.31 31.85
C ASN A 346 1.16 -54.38 32.11
N GLU A 347 0.61 -53.68 31.12
CA GLU A 347 -0.59 -52.85 31.33
C GLU A 347 -1.88 -53.58 30.91
N PRO A 348 -2.98 -53.46 31.71
CA PRO A 348 -4.25 -54.07 31.36
C PRO A 348 -4.86 -53.41 30.12
N LEU A 349 -5.24 -54.23 29.13
CA LEU A 349 -5.91 -53.78 27.92
C LEU A 349 -7.20 -53.01 28.26
N PRO A 350 -7.43 -51.82 27.66
CA PRO A 350 -8.67 -51.08 27.86
C PRO A 350 -9.88 -51.90 27.39
N LYS A 351 -10.99 -51.86 28.15
CA LYS A 351 -12.23 -52.58 27.83
C LYS A 351 -12.81 -52.08 26.51
N ARG A 352 -12.58 -52.83 25.44
CA ARG A 352 -13.05 -52.57 24.08
C ARG A 352 -14.48 -53.09 23.92
N ASN A 353 -15.44 -52.23 23.57
CA ASN A 353 -16.73 -52.71 23.05
C ASN A 353 -16.49 -53.27 21.64
N ARG A 354 -16.94 -54.51 21.42
CA ARG A 354 -16.71 -55.33 20.23
C ARG A 354 -17.02 -54.59 18.91
N VAL A 355 -15.98 -54.19 18.20
CA VAL A 355 -15.87 -54.29 16.74
C VAL A 355 -14.42 -54.68 16.43
N GLU A 356 -14.23 -55.72 15.63
CA GLU A 356 -12.91 -56.16 15.14
C GLU A 356 -12.32 -55.10 14.23
N ASP A 357 -11.61 -54.13 14.79
CA ASP A 357 -10.76 -53.23 14.01
C ASP A 357 -9.33 -53.22 14.56
N ASP A 358 -8.39 -53.07 13.64
CA ASP A 358 -6.95 -53.15 13.80
C ASP A 358 -6.45 -52.34 15.02
N ILE A 359 -5.67 -52.97 15.92
CA ILE A 359 -5.18 -52.33 17.17
C ILE A 359 -4.25 -51.14 16.88
N ASN A 360 -3.71 -51.07 15.66
CA ASN A 360 -2.78 -50.04 15.22
C ASN A 360 -3.44 -48.87 14.46
N GLN A 361 -4.78 -48.77 14.45
CA GLN A 361 -5.48 -47.67 13.79
C GLN A 361 -6.18 -46.77 14.83
N PRO A 362 -6.08 -45.43 14.70
CA PRO A 362 -6.84 -44.53 15.54
C PRO A 362 -8.34 -44.74 15.32
N ILE A 363 -9.12 -44.76 16.40
CA ILE A 363 -10.58 -44.85 16.34
C ILE A 363 -11.11 -43.51 15.81
N LEU A 364 -11.76 -43.55 14.66
CA LEU A 364 -12.37 -42.39 14.00
C LEU A 364 -13.89 -42.50 14.13
N THR A 365 -14.51 -41.65 14.94
CA THR A 365 -15.97 -41.51 15.02
C THR A 365 -16.42 -40.26 14.26
N CYS A 366 -17.25 -40.45 13.24
CA CYS A 366 -17.85 -39.36 12.47
C CYS A 366 -19.24 -39.04 13.02
N GLY A 367 -19.46 -37.83 13.54
CA GLY A 367 -20.79 -37.35 13.91
C GLY A 367 -21.56 -36.87 12.68
N GLY A 368 -22.32 -37.77 12.04
CA GLY A 368 -23.23 -37.43 10.93
C GLY A 368 -24.25 -38.54 10.69
N PRO A 369 -25.43 -38.25 10.10
CA PRO A 369 -26.44 -39.26 9.82
C PRO A 369 -25.84 -40.30 8.86
N LYS A 370 -25.85 -41.57 9.29
CA LYS A 370 -25.20 -42.72 8.64
C LYS A 370 -25.18 -42.63 7.11
N PRO A 371 -24.01 -42.53 6.46
CA PRO A 371 -23.87 -42.91 5.08
C PRO A 371 -23.52 -44.41 5.00
N LEU A 372 -24.07 -45.04 3.96
CA LEU A 372 -23.77 -46.40 3.55
C LEU A 372 -22.25 -46.62 3.44
N LEU A 373 -21.80 -47.80 3.87
CA LEU A 373 -20.43 -48.30 3.72
C LEU A 373 -19.88 -48.03 2.31
N GLN A 374 -18.96 -47.07 2.20
CA GLN A 374 -17.96 -47.05 1.13
C GLN A 374 -16.57 -47.03 1.76
N ARG A 375 -15.83 -48.11 1.56
CA ARG A 375 -14.42 -48.24 1.92
C ARG A 375 -13.60 -47.33 0.99
N HIS A 376 -12.98 -46.28 1.51
CA HIS A 376 -11.96 -45.50 0.79
C HIS A 376 -10.54 -45.93 1.21
N PRO A 377 -9.62 -46.24 0.27
CA PRO A 377 -8.30 -46.74 0.60
C PRO A 377 -7.28 -45.59 0.58
N PHE A 378 -7.13 -44.84 1.67
CA PHE A 378 -6.06 -43.82 1.72
C PHE A 378 -5.49 -43.60 3.12
N VAL A 379 -4.86 -44.62 3.69
CA VAL A 379 -3.69 -44.45 4.58
C VAL A 379 -2.74 -45.63 4.39
N ARG A 380 -1.82 -45.54 3.44
CA ARG A 380 -0.57 -46.31 3.45
C ARG A 380 0.58 -45.31 3.50
N ARG A 381 1.07 -44.99 4.69
CA ARG A 381 2.43 -44.44 4.83
C ARG A 381 3.39 -45.57 5.21
N ARG A 382 4.39 -45.75 4.35
CA ARG A 382 5.59 -46.56 4.57
C ARG A 382 6.34 -46.00 5.79
N CYS A 383 6.48 -46.80 6.84
CA CYS A 383 7.64 -46.70 7.74
C CYS A 383 8.74 -47.62 7.18
N SER A 384 9.70 -47.04 6.46
CA SER A 384 10.97 -47.71 6.20
C SER A 384 11.84 -47.63 7.45
N LEU A 385 11.97 -48.76 8.12
CA LEU A 385 12.90 -49.02 9.21
C LEU A 385 14.34 -48.91 8.70
N LEU A 386 15.15 -48.06 9.34
CA LEU A 386 16.61 -48.14 9.28
C LEU A 386 17.03 -49.41 10.05
N GLY A 387 17.44 -50.43 9.30
CA GLY A 387 18.00 -51.66 9.83
C GLY A 387 19.43 -51.43 10.32
N SER A 388 19.65 -51.76 11.60
CA SER A 388 20.96 -52.05 12.17
C SER A 388 21.50 -53.37 11.61
N SER A 389 22.76 -53.35 11.20
CA SER A 389 23.55 -54.50 10.74
C SER A 389 23.90 -55.45 11.91
N PRO A 390 24.02 -56.77 11.68
CA PRO A 390 24.75 -57.65 12.56
C PRO A 390 26.09 -58.10 11.94
N ARG A 391 27.15 -57.96 12.74
CA ARG A 391 28.48 -58.62 12.75
C ARG A 391 29.30 -58.68 11.47
#